data_AF-A0A662TYU1-F1
#
_entry.id   AF-A0A662TYU1-F1
#
_cell.length_a   1.000
_cell.length_b   1.000
_cell.length_c   1.000
_cell.angle_alpha   90.00
_cell.angle_beta   90.00
_cell.angle_gamma   90.00
#
_symmetry.space_group_name_H-M   'P 1'
#
loop_
_entity.id
_entity.type
_entity.pdbx_description
1 polymer ?
#
loop_
_entity_poly.entity_id
_entity_poly.type
_entity_poly.pdbx_seq_one_letter_code
_entity_poly.pdbx_strand_id
1 'polypeptide(L)'
;FKEGFELKATPEHRIKLKHGPWVKVSELKEGDKVETYGLWIKEATVERVERLGEHMVYDLSVPGYGCYISEGVLSHNCGEVPALSWESCNLGSINLEKFVRYVNGRPKIDWEGLKEVVELAVRFLDNVITVNKFPCNEIREATLRTRKIGLGVMGWAHFLIKLRIPYDSDDAYFIADKVMEWIAYCGKVASIRLAKERGTFPAFKDSIFVEGRLNFEPQIEHSKIYDEEKVSEYAKELVKDRPKIDWNAVKEEIKKHGIRNATVTTIAPTGSISIIANTSAGIEPLFAIAYIRQISIGRFLEVNKLFIEELSKLGMLNEERIWEIAEKGSIQEIPWVPQELKRIYRTAHDIDPISHVKMQAVFQRWVDNAVSKTVNLRYEATIDDVRKVYLEAWKLKCKGITVYRDKSKREQVIYVGVKEELFKVKPKEWKLAKLMPIRFRLKKKEYHAAPEDYAGGCPTCNV
;
A
#
# COMPACT_ATOMS: atom_id res chain seq x y z
N PHE A 1 -19.29 28.80 14.80
CA PHE A 1 -20.09 28.88 13.55
C PHE A 1 -21.53 28.56 13.91
N LYS A 2 -22.50 29.18 13.23
CA LYS A 2 -23.94 29.01 13.54
C LYS A 2 -24.42 27.55 13.45
N GLU A 3 -23.67 26.73 12.71
CA GLU A 3 -23.88 25.31 12.50
C GLU A 3 -23.36 24.43 13.66
N GLY A 4 -22.95 25.03 14.78
CA GLY A 4 -22.67 24.32 16.04
C GLY A 4 -21.24 23.78 16.18
N PHE A 5 -20.29 24.25 15.37
CA PHE A 5 -18.89 23.87 15.46
C PHE A 5 -17.94 25.08 15.53
N GLU A 6 -16.72 24.81 15.98
CA GLU A 6 -15.66 25.81 16.19
C GLU A 6 -14.41 25.45 15.39
N LEU A 7 -13.69 26.46 14.92
CA LEU A 7 -12.39 26.33 14.26
C LEU A 7 -11.36 27.15 15.05
N LYS A 8 -10.28 26.50 15.48
CA LYS A 8 -9.11 27.18 16.06
C LYS A 8 -8.05 27.32 14.99
N ALA A 9 -7.61 28.54 14.73
CA ALA A 9 -6.64 28.86 13.69
C ALA A 9 -5.75 30.02 14.10
N THR A 10 -4.61 30.19 13.43
CA THR A 10 -3.77 31.37 13.58
C THR A 10 -4.41 32.58 12.88
N PRO A 11 -4.08 33.83 13.26
CA PRO A 11 -4.60 35.02 12.59
C PRO A 11 -4.32 35.09 11.08
N GLU A 12 -3.25 34.44 10.63
CA GLU A 12 -2.76 34.44 9.23
C GLU A 12 -3.36 33.34 8.36
N HIS A 13 -4.05 32.37 8.98
CA HIS A 13 -4.67 31.25 8.30
C HIS A 13 -5.72 31.76 7.30
N ARG A 14 -5.78 31.20 6.08
CA ARG A 14 -6.71 31.66 5.05
C ARG A 14 -7.94 30.76 4.94
N ILE A 15 -9.12 31.37 4.83
CA ILE A 15 -10.40 30.68 4.68
C ILE A 15 -11.14 31.21 3.43
N LYS A 16 -11.78 30.30 2.70
CA LYS A 16 -12.52 30.62 1.47
C LYS A 16 -13.92 31.11 1.81
N LEU A 17 -14.26 32.33 1.42
CA LEU A 17 -15.63 32.82 1.46
C LEU A 17 -16.48 32.16 0.36
N LYS A 18 -17.75 31.91 0.65
CA LYS A 18 -18.73 31.38 -0.31
C LYS A 18 -18.89 32.38 -1.45
N HIS A 19 -18.57 31.95 -2.67
CA HIS A 19 -18.51 32.79 -3.88
C HIS A 19 -17.55 34.00 -3.79
N GLY A 20 -16.56 33.96 -2.87
CA GLY A 20 -15.65 35.07 -2.60
C GLY A 20 -14.17 34.68 -2.63
N PRO A 21 -13.25 35.61 -2.31
CA PRO A 21 -11.82 35.34 -2.23
C PRO A 21 -11.47 34.51 -0.98
N TRP A 22 -10.20 34.11 -0.90
CA TRP A 22 -9.60 33.64 0.35
C TRP A 22 -9.25 34.85 1.22
N VAL A 23 -9.70 34.86 2.47
CA VAL A 23 -9.45 35.92 3.46
C VAL A 23 -8.71 35.36 4.67
N LYS A 24 -7.97 36.19 5.40
CA LYS A 24 -7.35 35.74 6.65
C LYS A 24 -8.41 35.52 7.73
N VAL A 25 -8.16 34.63 8.68
CA VAL A 25 -9.03 34.44 9.85
C VAL A 25 -9.18 35.73 10.65
N SER A 26 -8.12 36.53 10.73
CA SER A 26 -8.14 37.87 11.33
C SER A 26 -9.07 38.87 10.61
N GLU A 27 -9.47 38.59 9.38
CA GLU A 27 -10.33 39.45 8.55
C GLU A 27 -11.80 38.96 8.50
N LEU A 28 -12.09 37.78 9.07
CA LEU A 28 -13.45 37.24 9.10
C LEU A 28 -14.36 38.05 10.02
N LYS A 29 -15.59 38.25 9.57
CA LYS A 29 -16.63 38.97 10.30
C LYS A 29 -17.82 38.07 10.58
N GLU A 30 -18.55 38.42 11.63
CA GLU A 30 -19.83 37.79 11.92
C GLU A 30 -20.77 37.88 10.71
N GLY A 31 -21.39 36.75 10.35
CA GLY A 31 -22.26 36.64 9.18
C GLY A 31 -21.55 36.25 7.88
N ASP A 32 -20.21 36.26 7.83
CA ASP A 32 -19.49 35.76 6.65
C ASP A 32 -19.82 34.28 6.41
N LYS A 33 -20.05 33.93 5.14
CA LYS A 33 -20.28 32.54 4.73
C LYS A 33 -18.98 31.95 4.22
N VAL A 34 -18.56 30.82 4.78
CA VAL A 34 -17.35 30.10 4.37
C VAL A 34 -17.73 28.81 3.66
N GLU A 35 -16.93 28.45 2.65
CA GLU A 35 -17.08 27.20 1.91
C GLU A 35 -16.42 26.04 2.69
N THR A 36 -17.13 24.93 2.85
CA THR A 36 -16.65 23.76 3.59
C THR A 36 -16.62 22.53 2.68
N TYR A 37 -15.49 21.84 2.63
CA TYR A 37 -15.34 20.59 1.86
C TYR A 37 -15.46 19.39 2.80
N GLY A 38 -16.70 18.93 3.02
CA GLY A 38 -17.01 17.73 3.80
C GLY A 38 -18.32 17.09 3.34
N LEU A 39 -18.51 15.80 3.66
CA LEU A 39 -19.68 15.01 3.23
C LEU A 39 -21.05 15.54 3.76
N TRP A 40 -21.06 16.46 4.74
CA TRP A 40 -22.28 16.79 5.50
C TRP A 40 -22.58 18.29 5.65
N ILE A 41 -21.59 19.17 5.53
CA ILE A 41 -21.78 20.62 5.60
C ILE A 41 -21.14 21.22 4.35
N LYS A 42 -21.95 21.88 3.53
CA LYS A 42 -21.50 22.53 2.28
C LYS A 42 -21.16 24.01 2.47
N GLU A 43 -21.73 24.64 3.50
CA GLU A 43 -21.44 26.03 3.89
C GLU A 43 -21.56 26.19 5.40
N ALA A 44 -20.79 27.12 5.97
CA ALA A 44 -20.93 27.51 7.35
C ALA A 44 -20.93 29.04 7.51
N THR A 45 -21.64 29.54 8.51
CA THR A 45 -21.79 30.97 8.78
C THR A 45 -21.00 31.34 10.02
N VAL A 46 -20.09 32.30 9.90
CA VAL A 46 -19.31 32.83 11.02
C VAL A 46 -20.29 33.43 12.03
N GLU A 47 -20.26 32.89 13.24
CA GLU A 47 -21.10 33.36 14.34
C GLU A 47 -20.38 34.43 15.15
N ARG A 48 -19.11 34.17 15.51
CA ARG A 48 -18.20 35.08 16.20
C ARG A 48 -16.75 34.69 15.93
N VAL A 49 -15.84 35.64 16.05
CA VAL A 49 -14.38 35.43 15.97
C VAL A 49 -13.75 35.96 17.27
N GLU A 50 -13.16 35.06 18.06
CA GLU A 50 -12.63 35.37 19.39
C GLU A 50 -11.12 35.09 19.48
N ARG A 51 -10.37 35.99 20.12
CA ARG A 51 -8.94 35.78 20.40
C ARG A 51 -8.79 34.90 21.64
N LEU A 52 -8.30 33.68 21.46
CA LEU A 52 -8.15 32.70 22.55
C LEU A 52 -6.81 32.83 23.31
N GLY A 53 -5.86 33.65 22.84
CA GLY A 53 -4.51 33.71 23.41
C GLY A 53 -3.54 32.72 22.75
N GLU A 54 -2.45 32.37 23.42
CA GLU A 54 -1.48 31.39 22.91
C GLU A 54 -1.95 29.97 23.18
N HIS A 55 -2.28 29.26 22.11
CA HIS A 55 -2.66 27.86 22.14
C HIS A 55 -1.92 27.08 21.06
N MET A 56 -1.66 25.80 21.33
CA MET A 56 -1.20 24.89 20.29
C MET A 56 -2.31 24.70 19.26
N VAL A 57 -2.06 25.13 18.03
CA VAL A 57 -2.93 24.93 16.88
C VAL A 57 -2.15 24.19 15.80
N TYR A 58 -2.82 23.30 15.06
CA TYR A 58 -2.22 22.59 13.95
C TYR A 58 -2.58 23.34 12.67
N ASP A 59 -1.61 24.01 12.06
CA ASP A 59 -1.79 24.63 10.74
C ASP A 59 -1.51 23.59 9.66
N LEU A 60 -2.56 23.22 8.90
CA LEU A 60 -2.49 22.24 7.82
C LEU A 60 -3.08 22.80 6.51
N SER A 61 -3.20 24.13 6.38
CA SER A 61 -3.81 24.77 5.21
C SER A 61 -2.78 25.36 4.26
N VAL A 62 -3.07 25.27 2.95
CA VAL A 62 -2.36 26.03 1.92
C VAL A 62 -3.34 26.99 1.22
N PRO A 63 -2.97 28.27 1.06
CA PRO A 63 -3.76 29.24 0.31
C PRO A 63 -4.17 28.72 -1.09
N GLY A 64 -5.48 28.69 -1.37
CA GLY A 64 -5.99 28.35 -2.70
C GLY A 64 -6.78 27.06 -2.79
N TYR A 65 -6.50 26.05 -1.95
CA TYR A 65 -6.90 24.66 -2.24
C TYR A 65 -7.73 23.94 -1.16
N GLY A 66 -7.90 24.51 0.03
CA GLY A 66 -8.84 23.96 1.03
C GLY A 66 -8.65 22.47 1.35
N CYS A 67 -7.42 21.96 1.23
CA CYS A 67 -7.07 20.55 1.40
C CYS A 67 -5.68 20.39 2.01
N TYR A 68 -5.39 19.16 2.43
CA TYR A 68 -4.06 18.69 2.84
C TYR A 68 -3.06 18.81 1.69
N ILE A 69 -1.89 19.38 1.97
CA ILE A 69 -0.73 19.41 1.07
C ILE A 69 0.46 18.79 1.80
N SER A 70 0.97 17.67 1.28
CA SER A 70 2.37 17.31 1.49
C SER A 70 3.16 17.80 0.29
N GLU A 71 4.13 18.71 0.50
CA GLU A 71 5.12 19.11 -0.52
C GLU A 71 4.52 19.58 -1.87
N GLY A 72 3.43 20.36 -1.84
CA GLY A 72 2.84 20.96 -3.03
C GLY A 72 1.92 20.05 -3.86
N VAL A 73 1.52 18.88 -3.35
CA VAL A 73 0.65 17.93 -4.07
C VAL A 73 -0.66 17.65 -3.35
N LEU A 74 -1.76 17.78 -4.08
CA LEU A 74 -3.10 17.34 -3.67
C LEU A 74 -3.16 15.81 -3.84
N SER A 75 -2.86 15.08 -2.76
CA SER A 75 -2.94 13.62 -2.75
C SER A 75 -4.38 13.17 -2.48
N HIS A 76 -5.11 12.80 -3.54
CA HIS A 76 -6.27 11.92 -3.40
C HIS A 76 -5.81 10.47 -3.19
N ASN A 77 -6.68 9.70 -2.54
CA ASN A 77 -6.65 8.28 -2.17
C ASN A 77 -5.30 7.56 -2.31
N CYS A 78 -4.81 7.05 -1.18
CA CYS A 78 -3.73 6.06 -1.05
C CYS A 78 -2.28 6.60 -0.93
N GLY A 79 -1.98 7.84 -1.31
CA GLY A 79 -0.70 8.50 -0.96
C GLY A 79 0.55 7.97 -1.68
N GLU A 80 0.38 7.10 -2.68
CA GLU A 80 1.45 6.48 -3.46
C GLU A 80 1.86 7.28 -4.70
N VAL A 81 0.98 8.06 -5.33
CA VAL A 81 1.32 8.85 -6.52
C VAL A 81 1.21 10.34 -6.24
N PRO A 82 2.34 11.07 -6.09
CA PRO A 82 2.32 12.52 -6.18
C PRO A 82 2.08 12.93 -7.64
N ALA A 83 0.84 13.27 -7.97
CA ALA A 83 0.41 13.64 -9.31
C ALA A 83 0.31 15.16 -9.48
N LEU A 84 0.77 15.67 -10.62
CA LEU A 84 0.46 17.03 -11.06
C LEU A 84 -1.01 17.10 -11.53
N SER A 85 -1.52 18.32 -11.71
CA SER A 85 -2.89 18.51 -12.23
C SER A 85 -3.10 17.72 -13.52
N TRP A 86 -4.23 17.01 -13.58
CA TRP A 86 -4.67 16.19 -14.71
C TRP A 86 -3.81 14.95 -15.01
N GLU A 87 -2.76 14.66 -14.26
CA GLU A 87 -2.04 13.40 -14.44
C GLU A 87 -2.89 12.20 -13.99
N SER A 88 -2.72 11.07 -14.69
CA SER A 88 -3.39 9.81 -14.34
C SER A 88 -2.42 8.82 -13.71
N CYS A 89 -2.98 7.88 -12.93
CA CYS A 89 -2.25 6.77 -12.35
C CYS A 89 -2.39 5.53 -13.24
N ASN A 90 -1.27 5.01 -13.74
CA ASN A 90 -1.22 3.73 -14.45
C ASN A 90 -0.39 2.74 -13.63
N LEU A 91 -1.08 1.84 -12.94
CA LEU A 91 -0.52 1.06 -11.84
C LEU A 91 -0.47 -0.43 -12.15
N GLY A 92 0.58 -1.09 -11.65
CA GLY A 92 0.72 -2.55 -11.66
C GLY A 92 1.42 -3.03 -10.39
N SER A 93 1.29 -4.31 -10.05
CA SER A 93 1.95 -4.86 -8.86
C SER A 93 2.46 -6.27 -9.08
N ILE A 94 3.75 -6.48 -8.77
CA ILE A 94 4.42 -7.77 -8.85
C ILE A 94 4.12 -8.59 -7.60
N ASN A 95 3.71 -9.84 -7.76
CA ASN A 95 3.51 -10.75 -6.63
C ASN A 95 4.85 -11.35 -6.17
N LEU A 96 5.46 -10.78 -5.14
CA LEU A 96 6.77 -11.22 -4.63
C LEU A 96 6.76 -12.67 -4.13
N GLU A 97 5.64 -13.15 -3.61
CA GLU A 97 5.48 -14.53 -3.11
C GLU A 97 5.86 -15.60 -4.17
N LYS A 98 5.75 -15.27 -5.46
CA LYS A 98 6.06 -16.15 -6.58
C LYS A 98 7.54 -16.27 -6.92
N PHE A 99 8.38 -15.39 -6.36
CA PHE A 99 9.83 -15.37 -6.62
C PHE A 99 10.63 -16.03 -5.50
N VAL A 100 9.99 -16.85 -4.66
CA VAL A 100 10.68 -17.75 -3.74
C VAL A 100 10.67 -19.16 -4.32
N ARG A 101 11.86 -19.68 -4.63
CA ARG A 101 12.08 -21.07 -5.04
C ARG A 101 12.72 -21.85 -3.91
N TYR A 102 12.50 -23.16 -3.86
CA TYR A 102 13.17 -24.03 -2.89
C TYR A 102 14.22 -24.88 -3.60
N VAL A 103 15.47 -24.81 -3.14
CA VAL A 103 16.59 -25.62 -3.63
C VAL A 103 17.14 -26.40 -2.44
N ASN A 104 17.11 -27.73 -2.52
CA ASN A 104 17.50 -28.61 -1.42
C ASN A 104 16.79 -28.27 -0.09
N GLY A 105 15.49 -27.96 -0.16
CA GLY A 105 14.67 -27.59 0.99
C GLY A 105 14.92 -26.18 1.55
N ARG A 106 15.87 -25.40 1.00
CA ARG A 106 16.15 -24.02 1.42
C ARG A 106 15.53 -23.01 0.46
N PRO A 107 14.92 -21.92 0.96
CA PRO A 107 14.37 -20.90 0.09
C PRO A 107 15.49 -20.08 -0.58
N LYS A 108 15.25 -19.66 -1.82
CA LYS A 108 16.10 -18.77 -2.62
C LYS A 108 15.23 -17.77 -3.37
N ILE A 109 15.77 -16.57 -3.59
CA ILE A 109 15.11 -15.52 -4.37
C ILE A 109 15.42 -15.72 -5.86
N ASP A 110 14.39 -15.75 -6.69
CA ASP A 110 14.48 -15.87 -8.15
C ASP A 110 14.71 -14.50 -8.79
N TRP A 111 15.95 -14.04 -8.78
CA TRP A 111 16.34 -12.72 -9.28
C TRP A 111 16.15 -12.53 -10.78
N GLU A 112 16.40 -13.58 -11.57
CA GLU A 112 16.24 -13.53 -13.03
C GLU A 112 14.75 -13.52 -13.41
N GLY A 113 13.93 -14.39 -12.82
CA GLY A 113 12.49 -14.35 -13.02
C GLY A 113 11.89 -13.01 -12.61
N LEU A 114 12.37 -12.42 -11.50
CA LEU A 114 11.94 -11.08 -11.09
C LEU A 114 12.31 -10.01 -12.12
N LYS A 115 13.52 -10.07 -12.69
CA LYS A 115 13.95 -9.16 -13.76
C LYS A 115 13.04 -9.28 -14.99
N GLU A 116 12.80 -10.49 -15.48
CA GLU A 116 11.94 -10.73 -16.65
C GLU A 116 10.54 -10.14 -16.46
N VAL A 117 9.94 -10.36 -15.28
CA VAL A 117 8.61 -9.85 -14.97
C VAL A 117 8.60 -8.32 -14.84
N VAL A 118 9.63 -7.72 -14.24
CA VAL A 118 9.76 -6.25 -14.19
C VAL A 118 9.83 -5.66 -15.60
N GLU A 119 10.68 -6.19 -16.47
CA GLU A 119 10.85 -5.70 -17.84
C GLU A 119 9.54 -5.82 -18.64
N LEU A 120 8.83 -6.95 -18.50
CA LEU A 120 7.53 -7.18 -19.13
C LEU A 120 6.46 -6.22 -18.58
N ALA A 121 6.39 -6.04 -17.26
CA ALA A 121 5.41 -5.17 -16.62
C ALA A 121 5.59 -3.71 -17.02
N VAL A 122 6.83 -3.21 -17.10
CA VAL A 122 7.12 -1.84 -17.57
C VAL A 122 6.62 -1.64 -19.00
N ARG A 123 6.89 -2.59 -19.90
CA ARG A 123 6.40 -2.54 -21.28
C ARG A 123 4.87 -2.61 -21.35
N PHE A 124 4.26 -3.48 -20.54
CA PHE A 124 2.80 -3.61 -20.46
C PHE A 124 2.15 -2.29 -20.02
N LEU A 125 2.67 -1.67 -18.95
CA LEU A 125 2.17 -0.39 -18.47
C LEU A 125 2.38 0.73 -19.50
N ASP A 126 3.54 0.82 -20.18
CA ASP A 126 3.72 1.81 -21.27
C ASP A 126 2.73 1.59 -22.43
N ASN A 127 2.39 0.34 -22.74
CA ASN A 127 1.36 0.03 -23.73
C ASN A 127 -0.04 0.48 -23.28
N VAL A 128 -0.38 0.30 -22.00
CA VAL A 128 -1.66 0.76 -21.43
C VAL A 128 -1.87 2.25 -21.68
N ILE A 129 -0.85 3.09 -21.48
CA ILE A 129 -0.93 4.54 -21.76
C ILE A 129 -1.35 4.81 -23.21
N THR A 130 -0.85 4.02 -24.15
CA THR A 130 -1.11 4.19 -25.59
C THR A 130 -2.52 3.78 -25.98
N VAL A 131 -3.05 2.71 -25.38
CA VAL A 131 -4.39 2.18 -25.73
C VAL A 131 -5.51 2.74 -24.85
N ASN A 132 -5.17 3.43 -23.76
CA ASN A 132 -6.13 3.94 -22.81
C ASN A 132 -7.09 4.95 -23.45
N LYS A 133 -8.36 4.92 -23.03
CA LYS A 133 -9.36 5.93 -23.39
C LYS A 133 -9.51 6.89 -22.22
N PHE A 134 -9.11 8.14 -22.44
CA PHE A 134 -9.14 9.18 -21.40
C PHE A 134 -10.52 9.85 -21.35
N PRO A 135 -11.02 10.19 -20.14
CA PRO A 135 -12.34 10.79 -19.99
C PRO A 135 -12.40 12.26 -20.43
N CYS A 136 -11.27 12.97 -20.46
CA CYS A 136 -11.14 14.32 -20.99
C CYS A 136 -9.76 14.54 -21.64
N ASN A 137 -9.64 15.59 -22.45
CA ASN A 137 -8.43 15.88 -23.22
C ASN A 137 -7.28 16.33 -22.31
N GLU A 138 -7.58 17.05 -21.23
CA GLU A 138 -6.61 17.53 -20.26
C GLU A 138 -5.82 16.38 -19.64
N ILE A 139 -6.53 15.31 -19.25
CA ILE A 139 -5.90 14.09 -18.70
C ILE A 139 -5.08 13.36 -19.76
N ARG A 140 -5.60 13.28 -20.99
CA ARG A 140 -4.89 12.67 -22.12
C ARG A 140 -3.56 13.36 -22.36
N GLU A 141 -3.57 14.68 -22.53
CA GLU A 141 -2.38 15.48 -22.82
C GLU A 141 -1.37 15.39 -21.66
N ALA A 142 -1.81 15.55 -20.42
CA ALA A 142 -0.95 15.44 -19.24
C ALA A 142 -0.29 14.05 -19.14
N THR A 143 -1.08 12.98 -19.33
CA THR A 143 -0.58 11.60 -19.25
C THR A 143 0.38 11.27 -20.39
N LEU A 144 0.08 11.69 -21.62
CA LEU A 144 0.95 11.43 -22.77
C LEU A 144 2.25 12.23 -22.69
N ARG A 145 2.21 13.43 -22.09
CA ARG A 145 3.39 14.30 -21.91
C ARG A 145 4.44 13.69 -21.00
N THR A 146 4.04 13.05 -19.90
CA THR A 146 4.99 12.50 -18.91
C THR A 146 5.13 10.98 -18.98
N ARG A 147 4.13 10.29 -19.54
CA ARG A 147 4.06 8.83 -19.64
C ARG A 147 4.38 8.11 -18.34
N LYS A 148 3.95 8.67 -17.20
CA LYS A 148 4.18 8.11 -15.88
C LYS A 148 3.54 6.73 -15.76
N ILE A 149 4.31 5.78 -15.22
CA ILE A 149 3.79 4.49 -14.78
C ILE A 149 4.17 4.29 -13.30
N GLY A 150 3.47 3.36 -12.66
CA GLY A 150 3.67 2.99 -11.27
C GLY A 150 3.67 1.49 -11.09
N LEU A 151 4.84 0.88 -11.19
CA LEU A 151 5.06 -0.53 -10.90
C LEU A 151 5.44 -0.71 -9.43
N GLY A 152 4.58 -1.40 -8.69
CA GLY A 152 4.77 -1.75 -7.30
C GLY A 152 4.88 -3.23 -7.06
N VAL A 153 4.68 -3.62 -5.80
CA VAL A 153 4.69 -5.00 -5.37
C VAL A 153 3.48 -5.32 -4.50
N MET A 154 3.15 -6.60 -4.42
CA MET A 154 2.29 -7.21 -3.42
C MET A 154 2.94 -8.50 -2.93
N GLY A 155 2.38 -9.12 -1.91
CA GLY A 155 2.86 -10.42 -1.42
C GLY A 155 4.09 -10.32 -0.51
N TRP A 156 4.43 -9.14 0.01
CA TRP A 156 5.65 -8.95 0.81
C TRP A 156 5.66 -9.77 2.11
N ALA A 157 4.56 -9.80 2.88
CA ALA A 157 4.50 -10.60 4.09
C ALA A 157 4.63 -12.11 3.78
N HIS A 158 3.94 -12.59 2.74
CA HIS A 158 4.09 -13.98 2.31
C HIS A 158 5.49 -14.30 1.79
N PHE A 159 6.14 -13.36 1.11
CA PHE A 159 7.52 -13.48 0.68
C PHE A 159 8.45 -13.70 1.88
N LEU A 160 8.38 -12.84 2.90
CA LEU A 160 9.17 -12.98 4.12
C LEU A 160 8.87 -14.27 4.89
N ILE A 161 7.61 -14.68 4.98
CA ILE A 161 7.21 -15.95 5.61
C ILE A 161 7.88 -17.14 4.92
N LYS A 162 7.84 -17.19 3.58
CA LYS A 162 8.51 -18.26 2.81
C LYS A 162 10.03 -18.25 2.97
N LEU A 163 10.62 -17.07 3.13
CA LEU A 163 12.05 -16.90 3.42
C LEU A 163 12.40 -17.18 4.89
N ARG A 164 11.42 -17.37 5.79
CA ARG A 164 11.61 -17.51 7.24
C ARG A 164 12.24 -16.28 7.90
N ILE A 165 11.84 -15.09 7.44
CA ILE A 165 12.31 -13.81 7.98
C ILE A 165 11.16 -13.10 8.72
N PRO A 166 11.35 -12.64 9.97
CA PRO A 166 10.37 -11.85 10.71
C PRO A 166 10.14 -10.50 10.01
N TYR A 167 8.90 -10.02 9.94
CA TYR A 167 8.57 -8.80 9.19
C TYR A 167 9.32 -7.54 9.68
N ASP A 168 9.50 -7.39 10.99
CA ASP A 168 10.01 -6.19 11.64
C ASP A 168 11.46 -6.31 12.13
N SER A 169 12.29 -7.07 11.41
CA SER A 169 13.72 -7.26 11.69
C SER A 169 14.62 -6.48 10.73
N ASP A 170 15.88 -6.26 11.13
CA ASP A 170 16.92 -5.71 10.24
C ASP A 170 17.13 -6.58 8.99
N ASP A 171 16.96 -7.90 9.09
CA ASP A 171 16.98 -8.81 7.93
C ASP A 171 15.87 -8.47 6.91
N ALA A 172 14.65 -8.19 7.37
CA ALA A 172 13.54 -7.84 6.48
C ALA A 172 13.79 -6.49 5.81
N TYR A 173 14.31 -5.50 6.54
CA TYR A 173 14.68 -4.21 5.98
C TYR A 173 15.81 -4.34 4.95
N PHE A 174 16.84 -5.12 5.24
CA PHE A 174 17.94 -5.40 4.31
C PHE A 174 17.44 -6.09 3.03
N ILE A 175 16.59 -7.12 3.15
CA ILE A 175 16.05 -7.82 1.98
C ILE A 175 15.10 -6.89 1.18
N ALA A 176 14.26 -6.10 1.85
CA ALA A 176 13.41 -5.10 1.20
C ALA A 176 14.25 -4.12 0.38
N ASP A 177 15.37 -3.68 0.95
CA ASP A 177 16.32 -2.78 0.30
C ASP A 177 16.85 -3.42 -1.00
N LYS A 178 17.33 -4.67 -0.91
CA LYS A 178 17.92 -5.35 -2.06
C LYS A 178 16.92 -5.71 -3.14
N VAL A 179 15.70 -6.09 -2.77
CA VAL A 179 14.61 -6.45 -3.70
C VAL A 179 14.10 -5.21 -4.41
N MET A 180 13.80 -4.12 -3.69
CA MET A 180 13.25 -2.93 -4.31
C MET A 180 14.30 -2.19 -5.16
N GLU A 181 15.58 -2.18 -4.74
CA GLU A 181 16.69 -1.68 -5.56
C GLU A 181 16.78 -2.43 -6.91
N TRP A 182 16.65 -3.76 -6.89
CA TRP A 182 16.68 -4.57 -8.10
C TRP A 182 15.50 -4.26 -9.02
N ILE A 183 14.29 -4.14 -8.48
CA ILE A 183 13.09 -3.75 -9.23
C ILE A 183 13.26 -2.36 -9.86
N ALA A 184 13.77 -1.39 -9.11
CA ALA A 184 14.03 -0.05 -9.61
C ALA A 184 15.07 -0.06 -10.73
N TYR A 185 16.17 -0.79 -10.55
CA TYR A 185 17.23 -0.93 -11.56
C TYR A 185 16.69 -1.54 -12.86
N CYS A 186 16.05 -2.71 -12.78
CA CYS A 186 15.43 -3.37 -13.93
C CYS A 186 14.38 -2.49 -14.60
N GLY A 187 13.59 -1.76 -13.81
CA GLY A 187 12.57 -0.86 -14.31
C GLY A 187 13.15 0.32 -15.11
N LYS A 188 14.22 0.95 -14.63
CA LYS A 188 14.93 2.02 -15.37
C LYS A 188 15.57 1.46 -16.64
N VAL A 189 16.23 0.31 -16.58
CA VAL A 189 16.82 -0.35 -17.75
C VAL A 189 15.75 -0.65 -18.81
N ALA A 190 14.60 -1.20 -18.41
CA ALA A 190 13.47 -1.47 -19.31
C ALA A 190 12.95 -0.19 -19.96
N SER A 191 12.79 0.89 -19.19
CA SER A 191 12.31 2.16 -19.72
C SER A 191 13.32 2.85 -20.66
N ILE A 192 14.63 2.69 -20.43
CA ILE A 192 15.68 3.13 -21.38
C ILE A 192 15.59 2.33 -22.69
N ARG A 193 15.41 1.00 -22.63
CA ARG A 193 15.23 0.18 -23.84
C ARG A 193 14.00 0.63 -24.63
N LEU A 194 12.89 0.93 -23.95
CA LEU A 194 11.70 1.47 -24.59
C LEU A 194 11.94 2.87 -25.19
N ALA A 195 12.80 3.69 -24.59
CA ALA A 195 13.17 4.99 -25.15
C ALA A 195 13.93 4.83 -26.47
N LYS A 196 14.85 3.86 -26.55
CA LYS A 196 15.57 3.53 -27.79
C LYS A 196 14.62 3.05 -28.89
N GLU A 197 13.58 2.30 -28.53
CA GLU A 197 12.60 1.76 -29.48
C GLU A 197 11.54 2.78 -29.91
N ARG A 198 11.04 3.60 -28.97
CA ARG A 198 9.80 4.39 -29.14
C ARG A 198 9.99 5.89 -28.93
N GLY A 199 11.21 6.34 -28.63
CA GLY A 199 11.52 7.70 -28.18
C GLY A 199 11.23 7.91 -26.69
N THR A 200 11.77 9.00 -26.14
CA THR A 200 11.58 9.41 -24.74
C THR A 200 10.13 9.84 -24.46
N PHE A 201 9.78 10.05 -23.19
CA PHE A 201 8.57 10.83 -22.91
C PHE A 201 8.70 12.27 -23.44
N PRO A 202 7.63 12.92 -23.90
CA PRO A 202 7.69 14.26 -24.51
C PRO A 202 8.34 15.35 -23.64
N ALA A 203 8.10 15.35 -22.33
CA ALA A 203 8.67 16.34 -21.41
C ALA A 203 10.10 16.02 -20.92
N PHE A 204 10.83 15.10 -21.57
CA PHE A 204 12.15 14.65 -21.09
C PHE A 204 13.16 15.79 -20.91
N LYS A 205 13.19 16.75 -21.84
CA LYS A 205 14.13 17.89 -21.80
C LYS A 205 13.91 18.82 -20.61
N ASP A 206 12.70 18.85 -20.06
CA ASP A 206 12.33 19.66 -18.90
C ASP A 206 12.54 18.92 -17.57
N SER A 207 13.07 17.69 -17.62
CA SER A 207 13.13 16.78 -16.47
C SER A 207 14.53 16.69 -15.86
N ILE A 208 14.59 16.26 -14.61
CA ILE A 208 15.83 16.02 -13.86
C ILE A 208 16.77 15.01 -14.52
N PHE A 209 16.26 14.17 -15.43
CA PHE A 209 17.05 13.14 -16.10
C PHE A 209 18.10 13.72 -17.04
N VAL A 210 17.92 14.95 -17.55
CA VAL A 210 18.93 15.62 -18.38
C VAL A 210 20.23 15.91 -17.61
N GLU A 211 20.13 16.06 -16.29
CA GLU A 211 21.24 16.26 -15.37
C GLU A 211 21.82 14.92 -14.87
N GLY A 212 21.24 13.79 -15.27
CA GLY A 212 21.60 12.46 -14.75
C GLY A 212 21.09 12.17 -13.34
N ARG A 213 20.12 12.95 -12.84
CA ARG A 213 19.48 12.71 -11.54
C ARG A 213 18.32 11.71 -11.68
N LEU A 214 18.10 10.93 -10.64
CA LEU A 214 16.98 9.98 -10.51
C LEU A 214 15.93 10.52 -9.52
N ASN A 215 14.66 10.12 -9.67
CA ASN A 215 13.54 10.64 -8.88
C ASN A 215 13.64 10.36 -7.38
N PHE A 216 14.40 9.34 -7.00
CA PHE A 216 14.62 8.97 -5.61
C PHE A 216 15.88 9.63 -5.02
N GLU A 217 16.56 10.52 -5.74
CA GLU A 217 17.76 11.22 -5.27
C GLU A 217 17.45 12.65 -4.77
N PRO A 218 17.99 13.05 -3.59
CA PRO A 218 18.89 12.27 -2.73
C PRO A 218 18.15 11.20 -1.91
N GLN A 219 18.79 10.04 -1.74
CA GLN A 219 18.28 8.98 -0.86
C GLN A 219 18.71 9.22 0.58
N ILE A 220 17.92 8.72 1.53
CA ILE A 220 18.41 8.54 2.90
C ILE A 220 19.36 7.34 2.95
N GLU A 221 20.43 7.48 3.73
CA GLU A 221 21.36 6.39 4.02
C GLU A 221 20.63 5.22 4.69
N HIS A 222 20.91 4.00 4.22
CA HIS A 222 20.26 2.78 4.74
C HIS A 222 20.48 2.59 6.24
N SER A 223 21.66 3.00 6.74
CA SER A 223 22.05 2.97 8.15
C SER A 223 21.17 3.83 9.07
N LYS A 224 20.40 4.76 8.52
CA LYS A 224 19.39 5.53 9.27
C LYS A 224 18.09 4.75 9.46
N ILE A 225 17.86 3.72 8.67
CA ILE A 225 16.62 2.93 8.70
C ILE A 225 16.84 1.62 9.48
N TYR A 226 17.88 0.87 9.13
CA TYR A 226 18.20 -0.43 9.72
C TYR A 226 19.69 -0.56 9.99
N ASP A 227 20.03 -1.45 10.91
CA ASP A 227 21.39 -1.72 11.36
C ASP A 227 21.98 -2.90 10.59
N GLU A 228 22.95 -2.63 9.72
CA GLU A 228 23.57 -3.67 8.88
C GLU A 228 24.39 -4.67 9.69
N GLU A 229 24.88 -4.29 10.88
CA GLU A 229 25.61 -5.22 11.76
C GLU A 229 24.68 -6.28 12.37
N LYS A 230 23.38 -5.97 12.49
CA LYS A 230 22.36 -6.91 12.96
C LYS A 230 21.82 -7.83 11.87
N VAL A 231 22.18 -7.59 10.61
CA VAL A 231 21.75 -8.44 9.49
C VAL A 231 22.44 -9.79 9.59
N SER A 232 21.63 -10.84 9.69
CA SER A 232 22.08 -12.22 9.82
C SER A 232 22.81 -12.70 8.58
N GLU A 233 23.73 -13.66 8.78
CA GLU A 233 24.41 -14.32 7.66
C GLU A 233 23.42 -15.03 6.73
N TYR A 234 22.31 -15.51 7.29
CA TYR A 234 21.23 -16.11 6.51
C TYR A 234 20.58 -15.11 5.54
N ALA A 235 20.29 -13.87 5.99
CA ALA A 235 19.75 -12.84 5.11
C ALA A 235 20.76 -12.41 4.02
N LYS A 236 22.05 -12.35 4.35
CA LYS A 236 23.14 -12.08 3.39
C LYS A 236 23.23 -13.20 2.34
N GLU A 237 23.16 -14.45 2.77
CA GLU A 237 23.15 -15.64 1.90
C GLU A 237 21.94 -15.64 0.95
N LEU A 238 20.75 -15.21 1.40
CA LEU A 238 19.54 -15.13 0.56
C LEU A 238 19.69 -14.18 -0.64
N VAL A 239 20.48 -13.11 -0.50
CA VAL A 239 20.68 -12.10 -1.54
C VAL A 239 22.00 -12.25 -2.29
N LYS A 240 22.85 -13.22 -1.94
CA LYS A 240 24.19 -13.37 -2.53
C LYS A 240 24.19 -13.58 -4.05
N ASP A 241 23.14 -14.25 -4.54
CA ASP A 241 22.98 -14.61 -5.95
C ASP A 241 22.37 -13.43 -6.75
N ARG A 242 22.10 -12.28 -6.10
CA ARG A 242 21.58 -11.08 -6.76
C ARG A 242 22.61 -10.55 -7.77
N PRO A 243 22.22 -10.30 -9.03
CA PRO A 243 23.14 -9.71 -10.00
C PRO A 243 23.66 -8.34 -9.55
N LYS A 244 24.88 -8.01 -10.01
CA LYS A 244 25.48 -6.70 -9.76
C LYS A 244 24.72 -5.61 -10.52
N ILE A 245 24.66 -4.43 -9.92
CA ILE A 245 24.02 -3.23 -10.47
C ILE A 245 25.08 -2.14 -10.68
N ASP A 246 24.85 -1.29 -11.68
CA ASP A 246 25.68 -0.11 -11.92
C ASP A 246 24.77 1.08 -12.22
N TRP A 247 24.51 1.88 -11.19
CA TRP A 247 23.69 3.09 -11.31
C TRP A 247 24.37 4.18 -12.13
N ASN A 248 25.71 4.20 -12.20
CA ASN A 248 26.42 5.17 -13.04
C ASN A 248 26.21 4.85 -14.52
N ALA A 249 26.31 3.57 -14.89
CA ALA A 249 25.98 3.13 -16.25
C ALA A 249 24.53 3.47 -16.63
N VAL A 250 23.57 3.28 -15.71
CA VAL A 250 22.16 3.66 -15.94
C VAL A 250 22.02 5.17 -16.17
N LYS A 251 22.67 6.01 -15.35
CA LYS A 251 22.63 7.47 -15.50
C LYS A 251 23.21 7.92 -16.85
N GLU A 252 24.34 7.35 -17.26
CA GLU A 252 24.94 7.68 -18.56
C GLU A 252 24.09 7.21 -19.74
N GLU A 253 23.47 6.03 -19.64
CA GLU A 253 22.52 5.56 -20.66
C GLU A 253 21.27 6.44 -20.75
N ILE A 254 20.76 6.97 -19.61
CA ILE A 254 19.66 7.94 -19.59
C ILE A 254 20.08 9.25 -20.26
N LYS A 255 21.28 9.78 -20.00
CA LYS A 255 21.77 10.99 -20.68
C LYS A 255 21.90 10.79 -22.18
N LYS A 256 22.40 9.63 -22.61
CA LYS A 256 22.69 9.32 -24.01
C LYS A 256 21.44 8.99 -24.83
N HIS A 257 20.52 8.22 -24.26
CA HIS A 257 19.38 7.65 -24.98
C HIS A 257 18.02 8.11 -24.46
N GLY A 258 18.01 8.78 -23.31
CA GLY A 258 16.80 9.16 -22.60
C GLY A 258 16.06 7.99 -21.96
N ILE A 259 14.87 8.28 -21.43
CA ILE A 259 14.00 7.30 -20.77
C ILE A 259 12.55 7.47 -21.25
N ARG A 260 11.79 6.37 -21.30
CA ARG A 260 10.43 6.35 -21.87
C ARG A 260 9.38 6.90 -20.91
N ASN A 261 9.59 6.77 -19.61
CA ASN A 261 8.60 7.07 -18.58
C ASN A 261 9.19 8.04 -17.55
N ALA A 262 8.45 9.11 -17.20
CA ALA A 262 8.92 10.08 -16.19
C ALA A 262 9.02 9.48 -14.78
N THR A 263 8.21 8.44 -14.51
CA THR A 263 8.28 7.60 -13.30
C THR A 263 8.04 6.16 -13.71
N VAL A 264 8.64 5.23 -12.98
CA VAL A 264 8.54 3.79 -13.21
C VAL A 264 7.97 3.07 -11.99
N THR A 265 8.45 3.38 -10.79
CA THR A 265 8.12 2.64 -9.57
C THR A 265 7.21 3.42 -8.62
N THR A 266 6.26 2.70 -7.99
CA THR A 266 5.36 3.22 -6.95
C THR A 266 4.81 2.06 -6.13
N ILE A 267 4.55 2.22 -4.84
CA ILE A 267 3.91 1.15 -4.05
C ILE A 267 2.45 1.54 -3.78
N ALA A 268 1.55 1.05 -4.62
CA ALA A 268 0.11 1.25 -4.48
C ALA A 268 -0.52 0.22 -3.54
N PRO A 269 -1.68 0.52 -2.93
CA PRO A 269 -2.43 -0.50 -2.22
C PRO A 269 -3.03 -1.50 -3.20
N THR A 270 -2.96 -2.77 -2.84
CA THR A 270 -3.34 -3.87 -3.72
C THR A 270 -4.58 -4.61 -3.21
N GLY A 271 -5.49 -3.93 -2.50
CA GLY A 271 -6.57 -4.56 -1.72
C GLY A 271 -7.39 -5.60 -2.50
N SER A 272 -7.84 -5.28 -3.71
CA SER A 272 -8.60 -6.22 -4.55
C SER A 272 -7.70 -7.21 -5.29
N ILE A 273 -6.59 -6.75 -5.87
CA ILE A 273 -5.73 -7.62 -6.71
C ILE A 273 -4.94 -8.63 -5.89
N SER A 274 -4.66 -8.36 -4.61
CA SER A 274 -4.01 -9.31 -3.71
C SER A 274 -4.97 -10.42 -3.28
N ILE A 275 -6.28 -10.13 -3.18
CA ILE A 275 -7.30 -11.16 -2.98
C ILE A 275 -7.37 -12.08 -4.21
N ILE A 276 -7.40 -11.50 -5.42
CA ILE A 276 -7.39 -12.27 -6.68
C ILE A 276 -6.13 -13.14 -6.77
N ALA A 277 -4.97 -12.58 -6.42
CA ALA A 277 -3.71 -13.32 -6.42
C ALA A 277 -3.52 -14.24 -5.19
N ASN A 278 -4.49 -14.27 -4.28
CA ASN A 278 -4.46 -14.96 -2.99
C ASN A 278 -3.14 -14.75 -2.24
N THR A 279 -2.74 -13.49 -2.07
CA THR A 279 -1.48 -13.10 -1.40
C THR A 279 -1.68 -11.91 -0.46
N SER A 280 -0.68 -11.59 0.36
CA SER A 280 -0.70 -10.41 1.24
C SER A 280 -0.70 -9.10 0.44
N ALA A 281 -1.36 -8.06 0.94
CA ALA A 281 -1.51 -6.80 0.21
C ALA A 281 -0.23 -5.94 0.26
N GLY A 282 0.17 -5.38 -0.88
CA GLY A 282 1.25 -4.41 -1.00
C GLY A 282 2.52 -4.85 -0.28
N ILE A 283 3.07 -3.91 0.49
CA ILE A 283 4.12 -4.18 1.47
C ILE A 283 3.56 -4.32 2.90
N GLU A 284 2.27 -4.57 3.09
CA GLU A 284 1.67 -4.66 4.42
C GLU A 284 2.05 -5.96 5.14
N PRO A 285 2.17 -5.96 6.48
CA PRO A 285 2.19 -7.21 7.24
C PRO A 285 0.83 -7.90 7.14
N LEU A 286 0.74 -9.15 7.61
CA LEU A 286 -0.55 -9.79 7.76
C LEU A 286 -1.42 -8.97 8.73
N PHE A 287 -2.63 -8.60 8.34
CA PHE A 287 -3.53 -7.90 9.28
C PHE A 287 -3.94 -8.83 10.43
N ALA A 288 -4.28 -10.08 10.10
CA ALA A 288 -4.55 -11.14 11.04
C ALA A 288 -4.20 -12.50 10.40
N ILE A 289 -3.92 -13.50 11.24
CA ILE A 289 -3.65 -14.88 10.79
C ILE A 289 -4.96 -15.63 10.55
N ALA A 290 -5.96 -15.41 11.41
CA ALA A 290 -7.33 -15.86 11.23
C ALA A 290 -8.27 -14.70 11.54
N TYR A 291 -9.26 -14.44 10.68
CA TYR A 291 -10.23 -13.35 10.86
C TYR A 291 -11.58 -13.68 10.27
N ILE A 292 -12.62 -12.98 10.74
CA ILE A 292 -13.94 -13.04 10.10
C ILE A 292 -14.03 -11.96 9.04
N ARG A 293 -14.33 -12.38 7.81
CA ARG A 293 -14.76 -11.49 6.75
C ARG A 293 -16.28 -11.39 6.77
N GLN A 294 -16.79 -10.16 6.87
CA GLN A 294 -18.22 -9.89 6.66
C GLN A 294 -18.44 -9.49 5.19
N ILE A 295 -19.23 -10.29 4.48
CA ILE A 295 -19.71 -10.00 3.12
C ILE A 295 -21.23 -9.97 3.12
N SER A 296 -21.82 -9.46 2.04
CA SER A 296 -23.28 -9.33 1.90
C SER A 296 -24.04 -10.65 2.12
N ILE A 297 -23.39 -11.79 1.84
CA ILE A 297 -23.97 -13.13 1.96
C ILE A 297 -23.70 -13.82 3.31
N GLY A 298 -22.92 -13.22 4.22
CA GLY A 298 -22.65 -13.81 5.54
C GLY A 298 -21.28 -13.48 6.12
N ARG A 299 -20.92 -14.22 7.17
CA ARG A 299 -19.64 -14.13 7.88
C ARG A 299 -18.85 -15.42 7.64
N PHE A 300 -17.61 -15.29 7.19
CA PHE A 300 -16.73 -16.42 6.89
C PHE A 300 -15.44 -16.30 7.69
N LEU A 301 -14.99 -17.41 8.29
CA LEU A 301 -13.68 -17.49 8.90
C LEU A 301 -12.64 -17.73 7.80
N GLU A 302 -11.73 -16.77 7.64
CA GLU A 302 -10.58 -16.89 6.75
C GLU A 302 -9.32 -17.07 7.57
N VAL A 303 -8.51 -18.07 7.21
CA VAL A 303 -7.22 -18.35 7.83
C VAL A 303 -6.14 -18.24 6.76
N ASN A 304 -5.00 -17.69 7.14
CA ASN A 304 -3.86 -17.52 6.24
C ASN A 304 -3.41 -18.89 5.69
N LYS A 305 -3.41 -19.04 4.36
CA LYS A 305 -3.08 -20.30 3.68
C LYS A 305 -1.71 -20.87 4.08
N LEU A 306 -0.68 -20.02 4.20
CA LEU A 306 0.66 -20.47 4.54
C LEU A 306 0.70 -20.99 5.98
N PHE A 307 -0.08 -20.38 6.86
CA PHE A 307 -0.18 -20.84 8.24
C PHE A 307 -0.90 -22.21 8.34
N ILE A 308 -1.95 -22.44 7.55
CA ILE A 308 -2.60 -23.76 7.44
C ILE A 308 -1.60 -24.82 6.98
N GLU A 309 -0.84 -24.53 5.92
CA GLU A 309 0.19 -25.45 5.40
C GLU A 309 1.23 -25.80 6.47
N GLU A 310 1.67 -24.81 7.25
CA GLU A 310 2.61 -25.04 8.35
C GLU A 310 2.03 -25.89 9.48
N LEU A 311 0.81 -25.59 9.94
CA LEU A 311 0.15 -26.40 10.96
C LEU A 311 -0.08 -27.83 10.47
N SER A 312 -0.42 -28.02 9.18
CA SER A 312 -0.59 -29.34 8.58
C SER A 312 0.71 -30.14 8.60
N LYS A 313 1.84 -29.55 8.18
CA LYS A 313 3.16 -30.19 8.22
C LYS A 313 3.59 -30.58 9.63
N LEU A 314 3.18 -29.82 10.64
CA LEU A 314 3.48 -30.10 12.05
C LEU A 314 2.51 -31.12 12.67
N GLY A 315 1.48 -31.58 11.95
CA GLY A 315 0.42 -32.43 12.52
C GLY A 315 -0.42 -31.70 13.57
N MET A 316 -0.48 -30.37 13.50
CA MET A 316 -1.10 -29.50 14.51
C MET A 316 -2.42 -28.89 14.06
N LEU A 317 -2.82 -29.10 12.80
CA LEU A 317 -4.05 -28.54 12.23
C LEU A 317 -5.29 -29.22 12.81
N ASN A 318 -6.10 -28.48 13.56
CA ASN A 318 -7.45 -28.89 13.96
C ASN A 318 -8.36 -27.65 14.11
N GLU A 319 -9.67 -27.90 14.18
CA GLU A 319 -10.68 -26.85 14.24
C GLU A 319 -10.59 -26.01 15.53
N GLU A 320 -10.43 -26.65 16.69
CA GLU A 320 -10.33 -25.96 17.99
C GLU A 320 -9.20 -24.93 18.02
N ARG A 321 -8.03 -25.28 17.49
CA ARG A 321 -6.87 -24.40 17.41
C ARG A 321 -7.08 -23.24 16.45
N ILE A 322 -7.75 -23.48 15.32
CA ILE A 322 -8.09 -22.41 14.36
C ILE A 322 -9.03 -21.40 15.03
N TRP A 323 -10.02 -21.89 15.78
CA TRP A 323 -10.93 -21.04 16.54
C TRP A 323 -10.20 -20.24 17.60
N GLU A 324 -9.34 -20.87 18.40
CA GLU A 324 -8.55 -20.16 19.41
C GLU A 324 -7.72 -19.01 18.79
N ILE A 325 -7.12 -19.22 17.62
CA ILE A 325 -6.38 -18.18 16.90
C ILE A 325 -7.31 -17.05 16.45
N ALA A 326 -8.49 -17.38 15.93
CA ALA A 326 -9.48 -16.38 15.49
C ALA A 326 -10.03 -15.54 16.65
N GLU A 327 -10.26 -16.19 17.80
CA GLU A 327 -10.73 -15.55 19.04
C GLU A 327 -9.67 -14.66 19.69
N LYS A 328 -8.40 -15.08 19.67
CA LYS A 328 -7.29 -14.27 20.20
C LYS A 328 -6.85 -13.19 19.22
N GLY A 329 -7.01 -13.41 17.91
CA GLY A 329 -6.63 -12.49 16.86
C GLY A 329 -5.12 -12.41 16.57
N SER A 330 -4.29 -12.87 17.49
CA SER A 330 -2.84 -13.00 17.37
C SER A 330 -2.38 -14.32 17.99
N ILE A 331 -1.31 -14.89 17.46
CA ILE A 331 -0.72 -16.15 17.95
C ILE A 331 0.32 -15.95 19.05
N GLN A 332 0.72 -14.70 19.34
CA GLN A 332 1.88 -14.43 20.19
C GLN A 332 1.70 -14.98 21.62
N GLU A 333 0.48 -14.90 22.16
CA GLU A 333 0.16 -15.34 23.52
C GLU A 333 -0.32 -16.79 23.62
N ILE A 334 -0.43 -17.51 22.51
CA ILE A 334 -0.98 -18.88 22.48
C ILE A 334 0.13 -19.89 22.88
N PRO A 335 0.01 -20.63 24.00
CA PRO A 335 1.12 -21.43 24.53
C PRO A 335 1.58 -22.59 23.63
N TRP A 336 0.66 -23.24 22.91
CA TRP A 336 0.97 -24.39 22.08
C TRP A 336 1.65 -24.02 20.75
N VAL A 337 1.60 -22.74 20.34
CA VAL A 337 2.21 -22.31 19.08
C VAL A 337 3.74 -22.26 19.24
N PRO A 338 4.52 -22.96 18.39
CA PRO A 338 5.98 -22.91 18.45
C PRO A 338 6.54 -21.49 18.35
N GLN A 339 7.61 -21.22 19.11
CA GLN A 339 8.22 -19.89 19.16
C GLN A 339 8.71 -19.41 17.78
N GLU A 340 9.15 -20.33 16.93
CA GLU A 340 9.53 -20.00 15.55
C GLU A 340 8.33 -19.48 14.74
N LEU A 341 7.16 -20.10 14.84
CA LEU A 341 5.97 -19.61 14.14
C LEU A 341 5.53 -18.25 14.67
N LYS A 342 5.59 -18.03 15.99
CA LYS A 342 5.33 -16.71 16.60
C LYS A 342 6.26 -15.63 16.06
N ARG A 343 7.54 -15.97 15.91
CA ARG A 343 8.56 -15.07 15.36
C ARG A 343 8.28 -14.69 13.90
N ILE A 344 7.82 -15.63 13.07
CA ILE A 344 7.61 -15.41 11.63
C ILE A 344 6.24 -14.79 11.33
N TYR A 345 5.17 -15.27 11.97
CA TYR A 345 3.80 -14.83 11.72
C TYR A 345 3.42 -13.72 12.68
N ARG A 346 4.00 -12.53 12.46
CA ARG A 346 3.62 -11.31 13.16
C ARG A 346 2.54 -10.57 12.38
N THR A 347 1.50 -10.17 13.09
CA THR A 347 0.40 -9.38 12.54
C THR A 347 0.69 -7.87 12.63
N ALA A 348 -0.12 -7.07 11.93
CA ALA A 348 -0.01 -5.61 11.94
C ALA A 348 -0.08 -5.01 13.35
N HIS A 349 -0.80 -5.64 14.29
CA HIS A 349 -0.90 -5.18 15.68
C HIS A 349 0.22 -5.72 16.58
N ASP A 350 0.94 -6.76 16.14
CA ASP A 350 2.12 -7.27 16.85
C ASP A 350 3.36 -6.42 16.59
N ILE A 351 3.40 -5.67 15.50
CA ILE A 351 4.56 -4.92 15.03
C ILE A 351 4.60 -3.52 15.68
N ASP A 352 5.79 -3.07 16.05
CA ASP A 352 6.01 -1.73 16.56
C ASP A 352 5.67 -0.65 15.51
N PRO A 353 5.01 0.46 15.87
CA PRO A 353 4.66 1.52 14.92
C PRO A 353 5.84 2.09 14.13
N ILE A 354 7.02 2.22 14.76
CA ILE A 354 8.21 2.72 14.08
C ILE A 354 8.74 1.70 13.09
N SER A 355 8.63 0.40 13.39
CA SER A 355 8.95 -0.66 12.43
C SER A 355 8.10 -0.60 11.16
N HIS A 356 6.82 -0.21 11.25
CA HIS A 356 6.01 0.07 10.04
C HIS A 356 6.61 1.21 9.21
N VAL A 357 7.02 2.30 9.86
CA VAL A 357 7.61 3.47 9.20
C VAL A 357 8.94 3.10 8.55
N LYS A 358 9.79 2.34 9.24
CA LYS A 358 11.08 1.86 8.71
C LYS A 358 10.89 1.01 7.46
N MET A 359 9.95 0.06 7.47
CA MET A 359 9.64 -0.73 6.29
C MET A 359 9.22 0.16 5.11
N GLN A 360 8.38 1.17 5.36
CA GLN A 360 8.00 2.12 4.33
C GLN A 360 9.21 2.88 3.79
N ALA A 361 10.06 3.39 4.67
CA ALA A 361 11.24 4.18 4.33
C ALA A 361 12.23 3.37 3.47
N VAL A 362 12.43 2.08 3.77
CA VAL A 362 13.29 1.22 2.95
C VAL A 362 12.81 1.16 1.51
N PHE A 363 11.52 0.83 1.30
CA PHE A 363 10.96 0.78 -0.04
C PHE A 363 11.02 2.16 -0.73
N GLN A 364 10.76 3.24 0.03
CA GLN A 364 10.74 4.61 -0.49
C GLN A 364 12.08 5.05 -1.10
N ARG A 365 13.21 4.49 -0.65
CA ARG A 365 14.55 4.78 -1.21
C ARG A 365 14.67 4.45 -2.70
N TRP A 366 13.90 3.50 -3.21
CA TRP A 366 13.99 3.01 -4.60
C TRP A 366 12.72 3.26 -5.41
N VAL A 367 11.82 4.09 -4.87
CA VAL A 367 10.53 4.40 -5.47
C VAL A 367 10.54 5.81 -6.04
N ASP A 368 10.23 5.94 -7.33
CA ASP A 368 10.18 7.23 -8.03
C ASP A 368 9.09 8.13 -7.45
N ASN A 369 7.89 7.56 -7.27
CA ASN A 369 6.74 8.20 -6.65
C ASN A 369 6.78 8.01 -5.13
N ALA A 370 5.70 7.57 -4.49
CA ALA A 370 5.58 7.37 -3.05
C ALA A 370 5.11 5.94 -2.71
N VAL A 371 4.98 5.68 -1.40
CA VAL A 371 4.62 4.38 -0.85
C VAL A 371 3.34 4.49 -0.04
N SER A 372 2.30 3.77 -0.48
CA SER A 372 1.08 3.53 0.29
C SER A 372 1.32 2.37 1.26
N LYS A 373 1.65 2.69 2.50
CA LYS A 373 1.70 1.73 3.60
C LYS A 373 0.99 2.28 4.82
N THR A 374 0.24 1.42 5.49
CA THR A 374 -0.50 1.74 6.71
C THR A 374 0.35 1.40 7.94
N VAL A 375 0.52 2.39 8.81
CA VAL A 375 0.96 2.19 10.19
C VAL A 375 -0.27 1.84 11.01
N ASN A 376 -0.44 0.55 11.34
CA ASN A 376 -1.57 0.07 12.11
C ASN A 376 -1.24 0.18 13.60
N LEU A 377 -1.96 1.04 14.31
CA LEU A 377 -1.81 1.25 15.74
C LEU A 377 -2.89 0.46 16.49
N ARG A 378 -2.52 -0.04 17.67
CA ARG A 378 -3.48 -0.64 18.61
C ARG A 378 -4.48 0.41 19.10
N TYR A 379 -5.61 -0.05 19.62
CA TYR A 379 -6.67 0.82 20.13
C TYR A 379 -6.17 1.77 21.23
N GLU A 380 -5.26 1.28 22.08
CA GLU A 380 -4.68 1.97 23.23
C GLU A 380 -3.59 2.99 22.83
N ALA A 381 -3.21 3.06 21.55
CA ALA A 381 -2.18 3.98 21.10
C ALA A 381 -2.56 5.44 21.39
N THR A 382 -1.59 6.17 21.93
CA THR A 382 -1.76 7.55 22.39
C THR A 382 -1.54 8.56 21.27
N ILE A 383 -1.89 9.82 21.52
CA ILE A 383 -1.55 10.94 20.63
C ILE A 383 -0.03 11.04 20.44
N ASP A 384 0.75 10.73 21.49
CA ASP A 384 2.20 10.77 21.42
C ASP A 384 2.77 9.69 20.49
N ASP A 385 2.17 8.50 20.48
CA ASP A 385 2.56 7.42 19.56
C ASP A 385 2.29 7.81 18.11
N VAL A 386 1.14 8.43 17.83
CA VAL A 386 0.82 8.99 16.52
C VAL A 386 1.83 10.07 16.13
N ARG A 387 2.14 11.01 17.05
CA ARG A 387 3.14 12.06 16.83
C ARG A 387 4.51 11.49 16.47
N LYS A 388 4.96 10.47 17.20
CA LYS A 388 6.24 9.78 16.93
C LYS A 388 6.28 9.18 15.53
N VAL A 389 5.19 8.56 15.07
CA VAL A 389 5.08 8.01 13.71
C VAL A 389 5.29 9.09 12.65
N TYR A 390 4.59 10.22 12.75
CA TYR A 390 4.75 11.33 11.80
C TYR A 390 6.16 11.93 11.83
N LEU A 391 6.72 12.15 13.02
CA LEU A 391 8.07 12.69 13.17
C LEU A 391 9.13 11.76 12.60
N GLU A 392 8.98 10.45 12.81
CA GLU A 392 9.90 9.45 12.27
C GLU A 392 9.79 9.34 10.75
N ALA A 393 8.57 9.35 10.21
CA ALA A 393 8.36 9.37 8.76
C ALA A 393 9.01 10.60 8.11
N TRP A 394 8.89 11.76 8.74
CA TRP A 394 9.54 13.00 8.28
C TRP A 394 11.08 12.91 8.35
N LYS A 395 11.64 12.42 9.47
CA LYS A 395 13.09 12.21 9.62
C LYS A 395 13.64 11.26 8.56
N LEU A 396 12.90 10.20 8.27
CA LEU A 396 13.27 9.19 7.28
C LEU A 396 12.93 9.58 5.83
N LYS A 397 12.46 10.82 5.60
CA LYS A 397 12.13 11.37 4.28
C LYS A 397 11.08 10.58 3.52
N CYS A 398 10.14 9.95 4.23
CA CYS A 398 8.95 9.37 3.62
C CYS A 398 8.14 10.46 2.90
N LYS A 399 7.74 10.23 1.65
CA LYS A 399 7.00 11.21 0.83
C LYS A 399 5.53 11.32 1.20
N GLY A 400 4.99 10.31 1.86
CA GLY A 400 3.64 10.26 2.42
C GLY A 400 3.60 9.30 3.60
N ILE A 401 2.53 9.28 4.38
CA ILE A 401 2.34 8.34 5.49
C ILE A 401 0.85 8.13 5.74
N THR A 402 0.45 6.90 6.05
CA THR A 402 -0.92 6.57 6.46
C THR A 402 -0.90 5.98 7.85
N VAL A 403 -1.71 6.53 8.76
CA VAL A 403 -1.87 6.02 10.12
C VAL A 403 -3.30 5.55 10.32
N TYR A 404 -3.48 4.32 10.77
CA TYR A 404 -4.77 3.77 11.16
C TYR A 404 -4.69 3.28 12.60
N ARG A 405 -5.47 3.90 13.49
CA ARG A 405 -5.64 3.43 14.86
C ARG A 405 -6.86 2.55 14.95
N ASP A 406 -6.72 1.36 15.54
CA ASP A 406 -7.83 0.44 15.67
C ASP A 406 -9.04 1.09 16.39
N LYS A 407 -10.25 0.71 15.95
CA LYS A 407 -11.56 1.25 16.36
C LYS A 407 -11.76 2.76 16.15
N SER A 408 -10.91 3.42 15.38
CA SER A 408 -11.15 4.81 14.96
C SER A 408 -12.31 4.98 13.98
N LYS A 409 -12.71 3.91 13.28
CA LYS A 409 -13.91 3.84 12.41
C LYS A 409 -15.01 3.01 13.06
N ARG A 410 -16.27 3.44 12.89
CA ARG A 410 -17.46 2.77 13.46
C ARG A 410 -17.74 1.40 12.83
N GLU A 411 -17.43 1.23 11.54
CA GLU A 411 -17.61 -0.02 10.81
C GLU A 411 -16.27 -0.51 10.26
N GLN A 412 -16.00 -1.80 10.46
CA GLN A 412 -14.80 -2.47 9.95
C GLN A 412 -15.21 -3.62 9.01
N VAL A 413 -14.38 -3.91 8.01
CA VAL A 413 -14.61 -5.03 7.08
C VAL A 413 -13.99 -6.32 7.61
N ILE A 414 -12.93 -6.19 8.41
CA ILE A 414 -12.18 -7.29 9.02
C ILE A 414 -12.31 -7.17 10.53
N TYR A 415 -12.73 -8.26 11.18
CA TYR A 415 -12.84 -8.34 12.63
C TYR A 415 -11.82 -9.34 13.16
N VAL A 416 -11.07 -8.89 14.17
CA VAL A 416 -10.02 -9.64 14.88
C VAL A 416 -10.44 -9.75 16.34
N GLY A 417 -10.13 -10.84 17.02
CA GLY A 417 -10.54 -11.03 18.42
C GLY A 417 -12.02 -11.43 18.54
N VAL A 418 -12.44 -12.41 17.73
CA VAL A 418 -13.84 -12.78 17.53
C VAL A 418 -14.44 -13.36 18.81
N LYS A 419 -15.65 -12.93 19.19
CA LYS A 419 -16.47 -13.66 20.17
C LYS A 419 -17.48 -14.55 19.44
N GLU A 420 -17.71 -15.75 19.95
CA GLU A 420 -18.67 -16.75 19.43
C GLU A 420 -20.08 -16.16 19.16
N GLU A 421 -20.48 -15.13 19.91
CA GLU A 421 -21.71 -14.35 19.73
C GLU A 421 -21.86 -13.70 18.36
N LEU A 422 -20.76 -13.45 17.63
CA LEU A 422 -20.77 -12.91 16.27
C LEU A 422 -21.34 -13.90 15.24
N PHE A 423 -21.50 -15.19 15.58
CA PHE A 423 -22.16 -16.17 14.72
C PHE A 423 -23.67 -16.33 15.03
N LYS A 424 -24.20 -15.65 16.06
CA LYS A 424 -25.61 -15.79 16.47
C LYS A 424 -26.61 -15.06 15.55
N VAL A 425 -26.14 -14.18 14.67
CA VAL A 425 -27.00 -13.51 13.69
C VAL A 425 -27.18 -14.42 12.48
N LYS A 426 -28.26 -15.21 12.48
CA LYS A 426 -28.70 -15.93 11.27
C LYS A 426 -28.90 -14.91 10.14
N PRO A 427 -28.36 -15.16 8.93
CA PRO A 427 -28.67 -14.33 7.77
C PRO A 427 -30.19 -14.22 7.62
N LYS A 428 -30.71 -13.02 7.35
CA LYS A 428 -32.12 -12.87 6.92
C LYS A 428 -32.29 -13.72 5.66
N GLU A 429 -33.31 -14.56 5.62
CA GLU A 429 -33.66 -15.32 4.42
C GLU A 429 -33.79 -14.36 3.23
N TRP A 430 -32.92 -14.50 2.24
CA TRP A 430 -33.03 -13.81 0.97
C TRP A 430 -33.25 -14.81 -0.15
N LYS A 431 -34.26 -14.51 -0.98
CA LYS A 431 -34.60 -15.26 -2.20
C LYS A 431 -33.46 -15.10 -3.20
N LEU A 432 -32.90 -16.23 -3.66
CA LEU A 432 -31.90 -16.27 -4.74
C LEU A 432 -32.42 -15.52 -5.99
N ALA A 433 -31.70 -14.48 -6.42
CA ALA A 433 -31.74 -14.02 -7.79
C ALA A 433 -30.89 -14.99 -8.65
N LYS A 434 -31.51 -15.55 -9.70
CA LYS A 434 -30.98 -16.62 -10.55
C LYS A 434 -29.79 -16.17 -11.41
N LEU A 435 -28.70 -16.93 -11.37
CA LEU A 435 -27.79 -17.18 -12.51
C LEU A 435 -27.64 -18.71 -12.63
N MET A 436 -27.88 -19.27 -13.81
CA MET A 436 -28.29 -20.67 -14.00
C MET A 436 -27.11 -21.69 -14.06
N PRO A 437 -27.21 -22.88 -13.41
CA PRO A 437 -26.22 -23.97 -13.45
C PRO A 437 -26.55 -25.11 -14.44
N ILE A 438 -25.54 -25.92 -14.80
CA ILE A 438 -25.69 -27.22 -15.51
C ILE A 438 -26.26 -28.27 -14.54
N ARG A 439 -27.18 -29.13 -15.02
CA ARG A 439 -28.01 -30.04 -14.20
C ARG A 439 -27.73 -31.51 -14.48
N PHE A 440 -27.76 -32.36 -13.45
CA PHE A 440 -27.93 -33.82 -13.61
C PHE A 440 -28.72 -34.44 -12.43
N ARG A 441 -29.23 -35.67 -12.62
CA ARG A 441 -30.33 -36.26 -11.82
C ARG A 441 -29.97 -37.64 -11.26
N LEU A 442 -30.27 -37.88 -9.97
CA LEU A 442 -30.08 -39.18 -9.31
C LEU A 442 -31.31 -39.52 -8.43
N LYS A 443 -31.87 -40.73 -8.62
CA LYS A 443 -32.99 -41.32 -7.85
C LYS A 443 -34.11 -40.32 -7.47
N LYS A 444 -34.73 -39.73 -8.50
CA LYS A 444 -35.88 -38.80 -8.42
C LYS A 444 -35.64 -37.46 -7.70
N LYS A 445 -34.41 -37.13 -7.28
CA LYS A 445 -34.03 -35.77 -6.86
C LYS A 445 -33.07 -35.13 -7.86
N GLU A 446 -33.27 -33.84 -8.10
CA GLU A 446 -32.44 -32.99 -8.97
C GLU A 446 -31.36 -32.32 -8.11
N TYR A 447 -30.10 -32.45 -8.51
CA TYR A 447 -28.96 -31.90 -7.76
C TYR A 447 -28.29 -30.80 -8.57
N HIS A 448 -27.80 -29.76 -7.89
CA HIS A 448 -27.06 -28.64 -8.46
C HIS A 448 -25.60 -28.76 -8.01
N ALA A 449 -24.65 -28.70 -8.94
CA ALA A 449 -23.22 -28.65 -8.62
C ALA A 449 -22.63 -27.32 -9.09
N ALA A 450 -21.92 -26.63 -8.20
CA ALA A 450 -21.01 -25.54 -8.50
C ALA A 450 -19.64 -25.93 -7.91
N PRO A 451 -18.53 -25.88 -8.67
CA PRO A 451 -17.20 -26.15 -8.12
C PRO A 451 -16.81 -25.06 -7.11
N GLU A 452 -16.14 -25.45 -6.02
CA GLU A 452 -15.71 -24.54 -4.93
C GLU A 452 -14.55 -23.60 -5.33
N ASP A 453 -13.99 -23.77 -6.52
CA ASP A 453 -12.76 -23.16 -7.01
C ASP A 453 -12.96 -22.06 -8.08
N TYR A 454 -14.20 -21.65 -8.36
CA TYR A 454 -14.47 -20.61 -9.37
C TYR A 454 -14.39 -19.18 -8.79
N ALA A 455 -13.17 -18.63 -8.76
CA ALA A 455 -12.90 -17.20 -8.56
C ALA A 455 -12.31 -16.58 -9.85
N GLY A 456 -13.10 -16.53 -10.94
CA GLY A 456 -12.90 -15.60 -12.07
C GLY A 456 -11.47 -15.43 -12.64
N GLY A 457 -10.65 -16.47 -12.69
CA GLY A 457 -9.32 -16.47 -13.31
C GLY A 457 -9.37 -16.71 -14.83
N CYS A 458 -8.42 -16.13 -15.59
CA CYS A 458 -8.28 -16.33 -17.03
C CYS A 458 -8.01 -17.82 -17.37
N PRO A 459 -8.85 -18.49 -18.18
CA PRO A 459 -8.73 -19.94 -18.45
C PRO A 459 -7.51 -20.38 -19.27
N THR A 460 -6.71 -19.47 -19.82
CA THR A 460 -5.56 -19.80 -20.70
C THR A 460 -4.21 -19.81 -19.98
N CYS A 461 -4.14 -19.46 -18.70
CA CYS A 461 -2.88 -19.40 -17.96
C CYS A 461 -2.51 -20.72 -17.23
N ASN A 462 -3.26 -21.80 -17.44
CA ASN A 462 -3.02 -23.12 -16.87
C ASN A 462 -2.89 -24.22 -17.95
N VAL A 463 -2.15 -23.93 -19.03
CA VAL A 463 -1.53 -24.99 -19.86
C VAL A 463 -0.04 -24.92 -19.69
#